data_AF-A0A3D1CG53-F1
#
_entry.id   AF-A0A3D1CG53-F1
#
_cell.length_a   1.000
_cell.length_b   1.000
_cell.length_c   1.000
_cell.angle_alpha   90.00
_cell.angle_beta   90.00
_cell.angle_gamma   90.00
#
_symmetry.space_group_name_H-M   'P 1'
#
loop_
_entity.id
_entity.type
_entity.pdbx_description
1 polymer ?
#
loop_
_entity_poly.entity_id
_entity_poly.type
_entity_poly.pdbx_seq_one_letter_code
_entity_poly.pdbx_strand_id
1 'polypeptide(L)'
;AFAFCNEDWVQPQHLPSRLLENQPSKLAMASPEMDRQNDELLAGVVLPTLDQLQKRYVNMVLKEVDGNKRRAAALLGIGRRTLYRWLDEETDEAEDTA
;
A
#
# COMPACT_ATOMS: atom_id res chain seq x y z
N ALA A 1 -12.97 -14.69 -23.94
CA ALA A 1 -14.37 -14.50 -23.50
C ALA A 1 -14.72 -13.06 -23.78
N PHE A 2 -15.85 -12.80 -24.43
CA PHE A 2 -16.28 -11.45 -24.78
C PHE A 2 -17.53 -11.11 -23.96
N ALA A 3 -17.58 -9.88 -23.45
CA ALA A 3 -18.72 -9.34 -22.72
C ALA A 3 -19.40 -8.32 -23.63
N PHE A 4 -20.71 -8.45 -23.85
CA PHE A 4 -21.49 -7.50 -24.64
C PHE A 4 -22.27 -6.61 -23.68
N CYS A 5 -22.06 -5.30 -23.77
CA CYS A 5 -22.81 -4.30 -23.02
C CYS A 5 -23.67 -3.52 -24.02
N ASN A 6 -24.98 -3.51 -23.79
CA ASN A 6 -25.95 -2.82 -24.65
C ASN A 6 -26.36 -1.45 -24.08
N GLU A 7 -25.72 -1.03 -22.99
CA GLU A 7 -26.00 0.18 -22.22
C GLU A 7 -24.71 0.99 -22.03
N ASP A 8 -24.83 2.28 -21.69
CA ASP A 8 -23.71 3.20 -21.49
C ASP A 8 -22.82 2.83 -20.27
N TRP A 9 -23.32 2.00 -19.34
CA TRP A 9 -22.60 1.60 -18.13
C TRP A 9 -22.48 0.08 -18.00
N VAL A 10 -21.27 -0.38 -17.68
CA VAL A 10 -21.00 -1.81 -17.43
C VAL A 10 -21.41 -2.15 -15.99
N GLN A 11 -22.42 -3.00 -15.83
CA GLN A 11 -22.84 -3.54 -14.55
C GLN A 11 -22.20 -4.91 -14.29
N PRO A 12 -22.11 -5.39 -13.02
CA PRO A 12 -21.55 -6.70 -12.71
C PRO A 12 -22.21 -7.85 -13.49
N GLN A 13 -23.52 -7.76 -13.74
CA GLN A 13 -24.28 -8.73 -14.54
C GLN A 13 -23.87 -8.80 -16.03
N HIS A 14 -23.16 -7.79 -16.55
CA HIS A 14 -22.62 -7.77 -17.91
C HIS A 14 -21.27 -8.48 -18.00
N LEU A 15 -20.64 -8.83 -16.86
CA LEU A 15 -19.40 -9.57 -16.84
C LEU A 15 -19.65 -11.07 -17.05
N PRO A 16 -18.79 -11.77 -17.80
CA PRO A 16 -18.91 -13.21 -17.99
C PRO A 16 -18.86 -13.94 -16.65
N SER A 17 -19.63 -15.03 -16.52
CA SER A 17 -19.79 -15.79 -15.28
C SER A 17 -18.47 -16.16 -14.60
N ARG A 18 -17.38 -16.39 -15.36
CA ARG A 18 -16.05 -16.64 -14.81
C ARG A 18 -15.49 -15.52 -13.93
N LEU A 19 -15.81 -14.26 -14.20
CA LEU A 19 -15.40 -13.13 -13.35
C LEU A 19 -16.31 -12.99 -12.12
N LEU A 20 -17.57 -13.42 -12.24
CA LEU A 20 -18.56 -13.45 -11.15
C LEU A 20 -18.34 -14.65 -10.19
N GLU A 21 -17.89 -15.80 -10.71
CA GLU A 21 -17.50 -16.99 -9.95
C GLU A 21 -16.13 -16.83 -9.31
N ASN A 22 -15.26 -16.01 -9.90
CA ASN A 22 -14.06 -15.53 -9.23
C ASN A 22 -14.38 -14.36 -8.27
N GLN A 23 -15.58 -14.39 -7.68
CA GLN A 23 -15.84 -13.70 -6.43
C GLN A 23 -14.80 -14.17 -5.41
N PRO A 24 -14.24 -13.24 -4.62
CA PRO A 24 -12.91 -13.39 -4.06
C PRO A 24 -12.94 -14.30 -2.83
N SER A 25 -13.10 -15.59 -3.03
CA SER A 25 -12.66 -16.61 -2.08
C SER A 25 -11.13 -16.55 -1.84
N LYS A 26 -10.42 -15.67 -2.55
CA LYS A 26 -9.01 -15.31 -2.32
C LYS A 26 -8.77 -13.96 -1.61
N LEU A 27 -9.77 -13.07 -1.46
CA LEU A 27 -9.68 -11.97 -0.47
C LEU A 27 -9.96 -12.49 0.95
N ALA A 28 -10.53 -13.70 1.08
CA ALA A 28 -10.61 -14.44 2.34
C ALA A 28 -9.25 -15.00 2.83
N MET A 29 -8.13 -14.53 2.28
CA MET A 29 -6.79 -14.70 2.85
C MET A 29 -6.04 -13.35 2.93
N ALA A 30 -6.74 -12.24 3.17
CA ALA A 30 -6.10 -11.23 3.99
C ALA A 30 -5.96 -11.86 5.38
N SER A 31 -4.72 -12.12 5.82
CA SER A 31 -4.52 -12.40 7.25
C SER A 31 -5.13 -11.21 8.00
N PRO A 32 -5.81 -11.41 9.15
CA PRO A 32 -6.25 -10.29 9.98
C PRO A 32 -5.09 -9.33 10.32
N GLU A 33 -3.85 -9.78 10.22
CA GLU A 33 -2.65 -8.95 10.31
C GLU A 33 -2.52 -7.97 9.12
N MET A 34 -2.73 -8.44 7.90
CA MET A 34 -2.62 -7.62 6.68
C MET A 34 -3.67 -6.49 6.68
N ASP A 35 -4.90 -6.78 7.09
CA ASP A 35 -5.94 -5.76 7.20
C ASP A 35 -5.59 -4.71 8.27
N ARG A 36 -5.07 -5.14 9.43
CA ARG A 36 -4.58 -4.24 10.47
C ARG A 36 -3.43 -3.35 9.99
N GLN A 37 -2.49 -3.91 9.23
CA GLN A 37 -1.40 -3.13 8.66
C GLN A 37 -1.90 -2.07 7.68
N ASN A 38 -2.88 -2.39 6.83
CA ASN A 38 -3.48 -1.43 5.91
C ASN A 38 -4.24 -0.32 6.66
N ASP A 39 -5.00 -0.69 7.70
CA ASP A 39 -5.69 0.26 8.56
C ASP A 39 -4.69 1.20 9.26
N GLU A 40 -3.54 0.69 9.72
CA GLU A 40 -2.49 1.50 10.34
C GLU A 40 -1.85 2.48 9.33
N LEU A 41 -1.58 2.04 8.10
CA LEU A 41 -1.03 2.90 7.04
C LEU A 41 -1.99 4.05 6.71
N LEU A 42 -3.29 3.76 6.64
CA LEU A 42 -4.35 4.73 6.29
C LEU A 42 -4.94 5.44 7.52
N ALA A 43 -4.46 5.15 8.73
CA ALA A 43 -5.02 5.65 9.97
C ALA A 43 -5.03 7.19 10.07
N GLY A 44 -6.12 7.73 10.60
CA GLY A 44 -6.29 9.16 10.86
C GLY A 44 -7.75 9.59 10.79
N VAL A 45 -8.04 10.81 11.26
CA VAL A 45 -9.36 11.46 11.07
C VAL A 45 -9.58 11.81 9.60
N VAL A 46 -8.49 12.04 8.86
CA VAL A 46 -8.44 12.33 7.43
C VAL A 46 -7.42 11.41 6.78
N LEU A 47 -7.63 11.04 5.52
CA LEU A 47 -6.67 10.27 4.74
C LEU A 47 -5.30 10.99 4.72
N PRO A 48 -4.19 10.26 4.94
CA PRO A 48 -2.87 10.86 4.91
C PRO A 48 -2.54 11.39 3.52
N THR A 49 -1.67 12.39 3.47
CA THR A 49 -1.07 12.83 2.21
C THR A 49 -0.18 11.73 1.64
N LEU A 50 0.17 11.82 0.35
CA LEU A 50 1.09 10.88 -0.27
C LEU A 50 2.44 10.84 0.47
N ASP A 51 2.94 11.99 0.92
CA ASP A 51 4.19 12.09 1.67
C ASP A 51 4.11 11.37 3.02
N GLN A 52 3.03 11.60 3.77
CA GLN A 52 2.81 10.93 5.06
C GLN A 52 2.64 9.41 4.90
N LEU A 53 1.90 8.98 3.89
CA LEU A 53 1.72 7.56 3.59
C LEU A 53 3.06 6.92 3.18
N GLN A 54 3.86 7.63 2.37
CA GLN A 54 5.20 7.20 1.98
C GLN A 54 6.09 7.02 3.21
N LYS A 55 6.17 8.01 4.11
CA LYS A 55 6.95 7.94 5.36
C LYS A 55 6.54 6.73 6.22
N ARG A 56 5.23 6.54 6.43
CA ARG A 56 4.70 5.38 7.17
C ARG A 56 5.09 4.05 6.52
N TYR A 57 4.95 3.95 5.20
CA TYR A 57 5.26 2.73 4.46
C TYR A 57 6.76 2.41 4.45
N VAL A 58 7.62 3.42 4.30
CA VAL A 58 9.07 3.26 4.41
C VAL A 58 9.47 2.72 5.78
N ASN A 59 8.89 3.28 6.84
CA ASN A 59 9.11 2.81 8.21
C ASN A 59 8.62 1.37 8.44
N MET A 60 7.45 1.02 7.90
CA MET A 60 6.94 -0.35 7.95
C MET A 60 7.91 -1.34 7.27
N VAL A 61 8.36 -1.03 6.05
CA VAL A 61 9.29 -1.89 5.31
C VAL A 61 10.64 -2.01 6.02
N LEU A 62 11.12 -0.93 6.64
CA LEU A 62 12.36 -0.96 7.43
C LEU A 62 12.26 -1.86 8.66
N LYS A 63 11.11 -1.86 9.36
CA LYS A 63 10.86 -2.79 10.48
C LYS A 63 10.84 -4.24 10.00
N GLU A 64 10.19 -4.51 8.87
CA GLU A 64 10.09 -5.85 8.28
C GLU A 64 11.46 -6.46 7.89
N VAL A 65 12.44 -5.61 7.60
CA VAL A 65 13.81 -6.05 7.23
C VAL A 65 14.84 -5.82 8.33
N ASP A 66 14.41 -5.61 9.58
CA ASP A 66 15.28 -5.36 10.74
C ASP A 66 16.28 -4.21 10.50
N GLY A 67 15.83 -3.15 9.84
CA GLY A 67 16.66 -1.96 9.56
C GLY A 67 17.68 -2.15 8.43
N ASN A 68 17.66 -3.27 7.69
CA ASN A 68 18.52 -3.47 6.53
C ASN A 68 18.12 -2.57 5.35
N LYS A 69 18.67 -1.35 5.33
CA LYS A 69 18.39 -0.30 4.35
C LYS A 69 18.57 -0.76 2.88
N ARG A 70 19.51 -1.67 2.62
CA ARG A 70 19.73 -2.23 1.28
C ARG A 70 18.55 -3.10 0.84
N ARG A 71 18.06 -3.95 1.74
CA ARG A 71 16.91 -4.82 1.50
C ARG A 71 15.61 -4.02 1.43
N ALA A 72 15.47 -3.00 2.27
CA ALA A 72 14.33 -2.07 2.22
C ALA A 72 14.25 -1.33 0.87
N ALA A 73 15.36 -0.75 0.40
CA ALA A 73 15.39 -0.07 -0.91
C ALA A 73 15.00 -1.01 -2.06
N ALA A 74 15.46 -2.27 -2.01
CA ALA A 74 15.11 -3.28 -3.01
C ALA A 74 13.62 -3.65 -2.97
N LEU A 75 13.03 -3.82 -1.77
CA LEU A 75 11.59 -4.10 -1.61
C LEU A 75 10.71 -2.93 -2.05
N LEU A 76 11.13 -1.69 -1.76
CA LEU A 76 10.45 -0.48 -2.18
C LEU A 76 10.63 -0.19 -3.69
N GLY A 77 11.53 -0.89 -4.38
CA GLY A 77 11.81 -0.67 -5.80
C GLY A 77 12.51 0.67 -6.08
N ILE A 78 13.21 1.25 -5.11
CA ILE A 78 13.87 2.55 -5.21
C ILE A 78 15.39 2.45 -5.10
N GLY A 79 16.09 3.50 -5.52
CA GLY A 79 17.53 3.63 -5.31
C GLY A 79 17.89 3.89 -3.84
N ARG A 80 19.07 3.41 -3.41
CA ARG A 80 19.58 3.64 -2.04
C ARG A 80 19.67 5.12 -1.66
N ARG A 81 20.09 5.99 -2.60
CA ARG A 81 20.20 7.44 -2.37
C ARG A 81 18.83 8.09 -2.14
N THR A 82 17.79 7.57 -2.79
CA THR A 82 16.40 8.00 -2.57
C THR A 82 15.94 7.62 -1.17
N LEU A 83 16.19 6.38 -0.76
CA LEU A 83 15.85 5.92 0.59
C LEU A 83 16.57 6.77 1.66
N TYR A 84 17.86 7.05 1.51
CA TYR A 84 18.60 7.87 2.47
C TYR A 84 18.04 9.27 2.58
N ARG A 85 17.76 9.94 1.45
CA ARG A 85 17.18 11.29 1.48
C ARG A 85 15.85 11.34 2.26
N TRP A 86 14.98 10.35 2.06
CA TRP A 86 13.72 10.27 2.80
C TRP A 86 13.91 10.03 4.30
N LEU A 87 14.97 9.32 4.70
CA LEU A 87 15.30 9.10 6.11
C LEU A 87 15.96 10.31 6.76
N ASP A 88 16.77 11.06 6.01
CA ASP A 88 17.41 12.29 6.49
C ASP A 88 16.36 13.38 6.75
N GLU A 89 15.36 13.50 5.86
CA GLU A 89 14.20 14.39 6.01
C GLU A 89 13.35 14.05 7.27
N GLU A 90 13.27 12.78 7.68
CA GLU A 90 12.57 12.37 8.91
C GLU A 90 13.36 12.73 10.19
N THR A 91 14.70 12.64 10.16
CA THR A 91 15.51 13.00 11.33
C THR A 91 15.47 14.49 11.63
N ASP A 92 15.39 15.34 10.61
CA ASP A 92 15.33 16.79 10.78
C ASP A 92 13.97 17.26 11.35
N GLU A 93 12.86 16.59 11.00
CA GLU A 93 11.52 16.93 11.52
C GLU A 93 11.32 16.55 13.01
N ALA A 94 12.06 15.54 13.50
CA ALA A 94 11.98 15.08 14.89
C ALA A 94 12.75 15.99 15.87
N GLU A 95 13.73 16.77 15.40
CA GLU A 95 14.50 17.71 16.24
C GLU A 95 13.83 19.09 16.37
N ASP A 96 12.97 19.50 15.43
CA ASP A 96 12.25 20.78 15.48
C ASP A 96 10.97 20.74 16.35
N THR A 97 10.59 19.55 16.84
CA THR A 97 9.44 19.34 17.74
C THR A 97 9.83 18.94 19.16
N ALA A 98 11.13 18.96 19.52
CA ALA A 98 11.67 18.57 20.82
C ALA A 98 12.09 19.76 21.71
#